data_AF-A0A6H1A4G3-F1
#
_entry.id   AF-A0A6H1A4G3-F1
#
_cell.length_a   1.000
_cell.length_b   1.000
_cell.length_c   1.000
_cell.angle_alpha   90.00
_cell.angle_beta   90.00
_cell.angle_gamma   90.00
#
_symmetry.space_group_name_H-M   'P 1'
#
loop_
_entity.id
_entity.type
_entity.pdbx_description
1 polymer ?
#
loop_
_entity_poly.entity_id
_entity_poly.type
_entity_poly.pdbx_seq_one_letter_code
_entity_poly.pdbx_strand_id
1 'polypeptide(L)'
;MGRRRATVRDDGRRIGSRVVRSSVGHQVNRSSRAVVVLLLGLALVGWQAPARAHGSAPEAVKDRVEVRAGTEVVVRPLANDSVAHKRVARVRIVKAPARLRADVRNGRKLSIRPRDTEVGRHRIVYSVTDKHGRRDRARVVVDVRPHLKSLVARTRRLDVATENRTGYDRSAYKHWTDADSDCFNTRAEVLLAETRAEATWNDNCTVQTGKWRSYYDGRTTTNPSDFDIDHLVPLAENWDSGGRDWTAAKRERFANDLGDDRSLVAVTASSNRSKSDRDPAEWMPARAKCRYVTEWVAVKVRWGLTVDRAEKDTLLAYAASCSHRIVEVDRAS
;
A
#
# COMPACT_ATOMS: atom_id res chain seq x y z
N MET A 1 11.55 10.27 50.66
CA MET A 1 11.75 11.72 50.43
C MET A 1 11.93 11.93 48.93
N GLY A 2 11.25 12.79 48.18
CA GLY A 2 10.13 13.69 48.41
C GLY A 2 9.51 13.97 47.03
N ARG A 3 8.17 14.06 46.99
CA ARG A 3 7.34 14.36 45.82
C ARG A 3 7.56 15.80 45.32
N ARG A 4 7.31 16.07 44.04
CA ARG A 4 6.55 17.26 43.59
C ARG A 4 5.96 17.06 42.18
N ARG A 5 4.63 17.17 42.13
CA ARG A 5 3.79 17.38 40.94
C ARG A 5 3.84 18.86 40.55
N ALA A 6 3.61 19.16 39.28
CA ALA A 6 3.14 20.48 38.84
C ALA A 6 1.98 20.31 37.85
N THR A 7 0.85 20.90 38.24
CA THR A 7 -0.41 21.08 37.51
C THR A 7 -0.55 22.56 37.16
N VAL A 8 -0.95 22.89 35.93
CA VAL A 8 -1.47 24.22 35.52
C VAL A 8 -2.57 23.92 34.49
N ARG A 9 -3.85 23.94 34.89
CA ARG A 9 -4.82 25.03 34.89
C ARG A 9 -5.29 25.48 33.50
N ASP A 10 -6.59 25.26 33.37
CA ASP A 10 -7.58 25.51 32.33
C ASP A 10 -7.89 27.01 32.23
N ASP A 11 -8.09 27.54 31.03
CA ASP A 11 -8.73 28.83 30.83
C ASP A 11 -9.61 28.80 29.57
N GLY A 12 -10.90 28.92 29.80
CA GLY A 12 -11.94 28.76 28.80
C GLY A 12 -12.17 30.02 27.96
N ARG A 13 -12.57 29.82 26.71
CA ARG A 13 -13.39 30.80 25.99
C ARG A 13 -14.35 30.13 25.02
N ARG A 14 -15.64 30.25 25.34
CA ARG A 14 -16.79 29.96 24.47
C ARG A 14 -16.87 31.04 23.39
N ILE A 15 -17.08 30.67 22.13
CA ILE A 15 -17.72 31.54 21.13
C ILE A 15 -18.76 30.71 20.37
N GLY A 16 -19.96 31.29 20.29
CA GLY A 16 -21.19 30.66 19.80
C GLY A 16 -21.29 30.59 18.28
N SER A 17 -21.90 29.49 17.85
CA SER A 17 -22.97 29.39 16.85
C SER A 17 -23.01 30.32 15.63
N ARG A 18 -23.03 29.73 14.43
CA ARG A 18 -24.03 30.13 13.41
C ARG A 18 -24.37 28.97 12.48
N VAL A 19 -25.62 28.53 12.58
CA VAL A 19 -26.28 27.61 11.66
C VAL A 19 -26.82 28.43 10.50
N VAL A 20 -26.39 28.13 9.28
CA VAL A 20 -26.95 28.71 8.05
C VAL A 20 -28.11 27.82 7.61
N ARG A 21 -29.35 28.27 7.82
CA ARG A 21 -30.56 27.75 7.16
C ARG A 21 -30.80 28.60 5.91
N SER A 22 -30.80 28.00 4.72
CA SER A 22 -31.34 28.66 3.53
C SER A 22 -32.84 28.39 3.44
N SER A 23 -33.62 29.47 3.40
CA SER A 23 -35.03 29.51 3.04
C SER A 23 -35.13 29.75 1.53
N VAL A 24 -35.80 28.87 0.79
CA VAL A 24 -36.25 29.16 -0.58
C VAL A 24 -37.77 29.33 -0.53
N GLY A 25 -38.20 30.51 -0.93
CA GLY A 25 -39.57 31.00 -0.84
C GLY A 25 -40.53 30.31 -1.80
N HIS A 26 -41.79 30.26 -1.36
CA HIS A 26 -42.95 30.04 -2.20
C HIS A 26 -43.11 31.21 -3.19
N GLN A 27 -43.36 30.89 -4.46
CA GLN A 27 -44.18 31.73 -5.32
C GLN A 27 -45.39 30.92 -5.80
N VAL A 28 -46.55 31.43 -5.40
CA VAL A 28 -47.88 31.03 -5.87
C VAL A 28 -48.12 31.79 -7.17
N ASN A 29 -48.44 31.09 -8.26
CA ASN A 29 -49.04 31.72 -9.43
C ASN A 29 -50.42 31.10 -9.66
N ARG A 30 -51.46 31.89 -9.40
CA ARG A 30 -52.85 31.57 -9.73
C ARG A 30 -53.09 31.94 -11.19
N SER A 31 -53.64 31.03 -11.96
CA SER A 31 -54.30 31.37 -13.22
C SER A 31 -55.48 30.41 -13.42
N SER A 32 -56.67 30.95 -13.18
CA SER A 32 -57.95 30.27 -13.35
C SER A 32 -58.29 30.12 -14.83
N ARG A 33 -58.64 28.91 -15.27
CA ARG A 33 -59.57 28.71 -16.40
C ARG A 33 -60.46 27.50 -16.09
N ALA A 34 -61.74 27.77 -15.93
CA ALA A 34 -62.79 26.77 -15.83
C ALA A 34 -62.99 26.11 -17.20
N VAL A 35 -63.04 24.78 -17.22
CA VAL A 35 -63.58 24.00 -18.34
C VAL A 35 -64.63 23.08 -17.75
N VAL A 36 -65.89 23.33 -18.12
CA VAL A 36 -67.03 22.45 -17.88
C VAL A 36 -66.90 21.28 -18.84
N VAL A 37 -66.80 20.06 -18.33
CA VAL A 37 -66.89 18.83 -19.13
C VAL A 37 -67.99 17.95 -18.54
N LEU A 38 -68.90 17.55 -19.44
CA LEU A 38 -70.08 16.73 -19.17
C LEU A 38 -69.74 15.42 -18.45
N LEU A 39 -70.60 15.08 -17.48
CA LEU A 39 -70.65 13.79 -16.80
C LEU A 39 -71.24 12.72 -17.74
N LEU A 40 -70.45 11.69 -18.05
CA LEU A 40 -70.94 10.38 -18.44
C LEU A 40 -70.42 9.37 -17.43
N GLY A 41 -71.34 8.79 -16.67
CA GLY A 41 -71.05 7.83 -15.60
C GLY A 41 -70.56 6.51 -16.15
N LEU A 42 -69.36 6.11 -15.75
CA LEU A 42 -68.94 4.70 -15.75
C LEU A 42 -68.84 4.24 -14.29
N ALA A 43 -69.57 3.18 -13.97
CA ALA A 43 -69.46 2.47 -12.71
C ALA A 43 -68.05 1.86 -12.60
N LEU A 44 -67.21 2.44 -11.74
CA LEU A 44 -65.96 1.82 -11.32
C LEU A 44 -66.30 0.73 -10.28
N VAL A 45 -66.22 -0.52 -10.72
CA VAL A 45 -66.09 -1.66 -9.81
C VAL A 45 -64.82 -1.43 -9.00
N GLY A 46 -64.98 -1.12 -7.72
CA GLY A 46 -63.88 -0.89 -6.81
C GLY A 46 -63.06 -2.16 -6.64
N TRP A 47 -61.95 -2.26 -7.37
CA TRP A 47 -60.92 -3.25 -7.08
C TRP A 47 -60.20 -2.77 -5.81
N GLN A 48 -60.70 -3.21 -4.65
CA GLN A 48 -59.96 -3.08 -3.40
C GLN A 48 -58.70 -3.94 -3.54
N ALA A 49 -57.56 -3.30 -3.79
CA ALA A 49 -56.27 -3.92 -3.61
C ALA A 49 -56.23 -4.50 -2.18
N PRO A 50 -55.83 -5.77 -2.00
CA PRO A 50 -55.81 -6.37 -0.67
C PRO A 50 -54.95 -5.50 0.25
N ALA A 51 -55.48 -5.21 1.43
CA ALA A 51 -54.79 -4.45 2.46
C ALA A 51 -53.37 -5.03 2.66
N ARG A 52 -52.35 -4.18 2.49
CA ARG A 52 -50.94 -4.51 2.75
C ARG A 52 -50.84 -5.05 4.18
N ALA A 53 -50.44 -6.31 4.32
CA ALA A 53 -50.31 -6.97 5.61
C ALA A 53 -49.43 -6.18 6.59
N HIS A 54 -49.84 -6.09 7.85
CA HIS A 54 -49.08 -5.47 8.93
C HIS A 54 -47.72 -6.15 9.13
N GLY A 55 -46.68 -5.33 9.09
CA GLY A 55 -45.27 -5.68 9.21
C GLY A 55 -44.66 -5.87 7.82
N SER A 56 -44.02 -4.84 7.27
CA SER A 56 -43.27 -4.99 6.02
C SER A 56 -42.13 -6.01 6.20
N ALA A 57 -41.81 -6.75 5.13
CA ALA A 57 -40.55 -7.48 5.04
C ALA A 57 -39.38 -6.50 5.27
N PRO A 58 -38.23 -6.97 5.79
CA PRO A 58 -37.06 -6.11 5.87
C PRO A 58 -36.69 -5.59 4.47
N GLU A 59 -36.17 -4.37 4.40
CA GLU A 59 -35.57 -3.78 3.20
C GLU A 59 -34.08 -3.59 3.46
N ALA A 60 -33.26 -4.38 2.75
CA ALA A 60 -31.82 -4.26 2.82
C ALA A 60 -31.34 -3.19 1.82
N VAL A 61 -30.56 -2.22 2.29
CA VAL A 61 -30.10 -1.07 1.53
C VAL A 61 -28.62 -1.22 1.21
N LYS A 62 -28.22 -0.89 -0.02
CA LYS A 62 -26.82 -0.98 -0.44
C LYS A 62 -25.90 -0.13 0.44
N ASP A 63 -24.82 -0.74 0.89
CA ASP A 63 -23.73 -0.05 1.60
C ASP A 63 -22.51 0.17 0.70
N ARG A 64 -21.70 1.15 1.08
CA ARG A 64 -20.38 1.39 0.47
C ARG A 64 -19.36 1.71 1.54
N VAL A 65 -18.20 1.05 1.48
CA VAL A 65 -17.08 1.33 2.36
C VAL A 65 -15.77 1.37 1.60
N GLU A 66 -14.83 2.13 2.15
CA GLU A 66 -13.44 2.14 1.73
C GLU A 66 -12.57 1.50 2.81
N VAL A 67 -11.58 0.71 2.41
CA VAL A 67 -10.64 0.06 3.32
C VAL A 67 -9.27 -0.07 2.64
N ARG A 68 -8.18 -0.12 3.40
CA ARG A 68 -6.87 -0.45 2.85
C ARG A 68 -6.64 -1.96 2.88
N ALA A 69 -5.99 -2.48 1.86
CA ALA A 69 -5.51 -3.85 1.82
C ALA A 69 -4.83 -4.21 3.16
N GLY A 70 -5.10 -5.39 3.71
CA GLY A 70 -4.54 -5.86 4.99
C GLY A 70 -5.15 -5.28 6.27
N THR A 71 -5.94 -4.20 6.17
CA THR A 71 -6.65 -3.59 7.32
C THR A 71 -8.10 -4.04 7.40
N GLU A 72 -8.70 -3.93 8.59
CA GLU A 72 -10.09 -4.28 8.83
C GLU A 72 -11.01 -3.04 8.77
N VAL A 73 -12.19 -3.21 8.17
CA VAL A 73 -13.30 -2.26 8.26
C VAL A 73 -14.55 -2.97 8.78
N VAL A 74 -15.34 -2.28 9.61
CA VAL A 74 -16.60 -2.80 10.16
C VAL A 74 -17.77 -2.03 9.57
N VAL A 75 -18.66 -2.73 8.88
CA VAL A 75 -19.90 -2.20 8.30
C VAL A 75 -21.08 -2.50 9.23
N ARG A 76 -22.03 -1.56 9.31
CA ARG A 76 -23.24 -1.69 10.12
C ARG A 76 -24.49 -1.62 9.22
N PRO A 77 -24.86 -2.69 8.49
CA PRO A 77 -25.97 -2.62 7.53
C PRO A 77 -27.29 -2.16 8.13
N LEU A 78 -27.59 -2.59 9.36
CA LEU A 78 -28.84 -2.24 10.03
C LEU A 78 -29.00 -0.72 10.31
N ALA A 79 -27.96 0.09 10.07
CA ALA A 79 -28.02 1.55 10.20
C ALA A 79 -28.98 2.16 9.17
N ASN A 80 -28.87 1.79 7.90
CA ASN A 80 -29.70 2.26 6.78
C ASN A 80 -30.74 1.23 6.30
N ASP A 81 -30.66 -0.04 6.71
CA ASP A 81 -31.71 -1.03 6.42
C ASP A 81 -33.02 -0.74 7.17
N SER A 82 -34.17 -1.06 6.57
CA SER A 82 -35.48 -1.01 7.24
C SER A 82 -35.84 -2.39 7.77
N VAL A 83 -36.08 -2.51 9.08
CA VAL A 83 -36.48 -3.79 9.70
C VAL A 83 -37.46 -3.51 10.83
N ALA A 84 -38.59 -4.20 10.83
CA ALA A 84 -39.51 -4.21 11.95
C ALA A 84 -38.75 -4.71 13.20
N HIS A 85 -38.63 -3.85 14.21
CA HIS A 85 -37.86 -4.12 15.44
C HIS A 85 -36.36 -4.40 15.17
N LYS A 86 -35.60 -3.44 14.63
CA LYS A 86 -34.14 -3.52 14.35
C LYS A 86 -33.28 -4.22 15.44
N ARG A 87 -33.69 -4.27 16.70
CA ARG A 87 -32.99 -4.99 17.80
C ARG A 87 -32.96 -6.52 17.64
N VAL A 88 -33.92 -7.11 16.93
CA VAL A 88 -34.03 -8.58 16.73
C VAL A 88 -33.63 -9.04 15.32
N ALA A 89 -33.16 -8.12 14.47
CA ALA A 89 -32.68 -8.42 13.13
C ALA A 89 -31.29 -9.10 13.15
N ARG A 90 -31.08 -10.08 12.26
CA ARG A 90 -29.80 -10.77 12.04
C ARG A 90 -29.26 -10.54 10.63
N VAL A 91 -27.96 -10.33 10.54
CA VAL A 91 -27.21 -10.20 9.27
C VAL A 91 -26.51 -11.52 8.97
N ARG A 92 -26.49 -11.94 7.71
CA ARG A 92 -25.68 -13.09 7.23
C ARG A 92 -24.97 -12.74 5.93
N ILE A 93 -23.74 -13.19 5.77
CA ILE A 93 -23.04 -13.13 4.49
C ILE A 93 -23.60 -14.24 3.59
N VAL A 94 -24.04 -13.87 2.38
CA VAL A 94 -24.54 -14.79 1.35
C VAL A 94 -23.43 -15.15 0.38
N LYS A 95 -22.62 -14.16 -0.04
CA LYS A 95 -21.49 -14.35 -0.96
C LYS A 95 -20.41 -13.33 -0.70
N ALA A 96 -19.17 -13.77 -0.54
CA ALA A 96 -17.99 -12.92 -0.44
C ALA A 96 -16.86 -13.46 -1.32
N PRO A 97 -16.08 -12.61 -2.01
CA PRO A 97 -14.87 -13.03 -2.72
C PRO A 97 -13.83 -13.61 -1.75
N ALA A 98 -13.14 -14.70 -2.12
CA ALA A 98 -12.13 -15.37 -1.27
C ALA A 98 -10.92 -14.50 -0.87
N ARG A 99 -10.74 -13.37 -1.54
CA ARG A 99 -9.71 -12.35 -1.25
C ARG A 99 -10.12 -11.33 -0.19
N LEU A 100 -11.38 -11.34 0.23
CA LEU A 100 -11.90 -10.61 1.38
C LEU A 100 -12.24 -11.62 2.48
N ARG A 101 -11.51 -11.59 3.59
CA ARG A 101 -11.97 -12.26 4.80
C ARG A 101 -13.13 -11.45 5.34
N ALA A 102 -14.31 -12.05 5.36
CA ALA A 102 -15.53 -11.38 5.80
C ALA A 102 -16.30 -12.26 6.75
N ASP A 103 -16.73 -11.67 7.86
CA ASP A 103 -17.38 -12.36 8.96
C ASP A 103 -18.46 -11.47 9.58
N VAL A 104 -19.45 -12.09 10.21
CA VAL A 104 -20.52 -11.37 10.91
C VAL A 104 -20.24 -11.35 12.40
N ARG A 105 -20.01 -10.17 12.96
CA ARG A 105 -19.80 -9.95 14.40
C ARG A 105 -21.13 -9.72 15.11
N ASN A 106 -21.37 -10.48 16.17
CA ASN A 106 -22.56 -10.43 17.04
C ASN A 106 -23.89 -10.51 16.25
N GLY A 107 -23.87 -11.20 15.11
CA GLY A 107 -25.03 -11.34 14.21
C GLY A 107 -25.52 -10.05 13.55
N ARG A 108 -24.79 -8.93 13.62
CA ARG A 108 -25.30 -7.60 13.22
C ARG A 108 -24.33 -6.72 12.42
N LYS A 109 -23.02 -6.93 12.56
CA LYS A 109 -22.00 -6.12 11.89
C LYS A 109 -21.21 -7.00 10.93
N LEU A 110 -20.84 -6.51 9.75
CA LEU A 110 -19.88 -7.22 8.90
C LEU A 110 -18.48 -6.69 9.21
N SER A 111 -17.57 -7.59 9.59
CA SER A 111 -16.13 -7.33 9.53
C SER A 111 -15.62 -7.72 8.15
N ILE A 112 -14.77 -6.88 7.55
CA ILE A 112 -14.19 -7.12 6.24
C ILE A 112 -12.70 -6.78 6.30
N ARG A 113 -11.84 -7.74 6.01
CA ARG A 113 -10.39 -7.58 5.88
C ARG A 113 -9.92 -8.12 4.52
N PRO A 114 -9.57 -7.24 3.57
CA PRO A 114 -8.92 -7.66 2.33
C PRO A 114 -7.52 -8.23 2.61
N ARG A 115 -7.03 -9.12 1.74
CA ARG A 115 -5.61 -9.51 1.73
C ARG A 115 -4.72 -8.28 1.52
N ASP A 116 -3.47 -8.34 1.96
CA ASP A 116 -2.51 -7.22 1.91
C ASP A 116 -2.22 -6.71 0.49
N THR A 117 -2.46 -7.57 -0.50
CA THR A 117 -2.22 -7.33 -1.92
C THR A 117 -3.49 -7.01 -2.71
N GLU A 118 -4.65 -7.06 -2.05
CA GLU A 118 -5.93 -6.83 -2.71
C GLU A 118 -6.13 -5.35 -3.02
N VAL A 119 -6.56 -5.02 -4.23
CA VAL A 119 -6.89 -3.65 -4.64
C VAL A 119 -8.11 -3.63 -5.54
N GLY A 120 -8.80 -2.50 -5.56
CA GLY A 120 -9.92 -2.26 -6.47
C GLY A 120 -11.29 -2.49 -5.83
N ARG A 121 -12.32 -2.64 -6.66
CA ARG A 121 -13.71 -2.67 -6.21
C ARG A 121 -14.24 -4.09 -6.12
N HIS A 122 -14.83 -4.41 -4.97
CA HIS A 122 -15.45 -5.69 -4.69
C HIS A 122 -16.89 -5.55 -4.23
N ARG A 123 -17.60 -6.67 -4.21
CA ARG A 123 -18.99 -6.75 -3.78
C ARG A 123 -19.16 -7.94 -2.85
N ILE A 124 -19.73 -7.70 -1.68
CA ILE A 124 -20.21 -8.73 -0.75
C ILE A 124 -21.74 -8.69 -0.77
N VAL A 125 -22.37 -9.85 -0.92
CA VAL A 125 -23.84 -9.98 -0.82
C VAL A 125 -24.16 -10.42 0.61
N TYR A 126 -25.06 -9.70 1.28
CA TYR A 126 -25.55 -10.03 2.60
C TYR A 126 -27.07 -10.15 2.61
N SER A 127 -27.61 -10.80 3.64
CA SER A 127 -29.04 -10.81 3.92
C SER A 127 -29.33 -10.26 5.31
N VAL A 128 -30.48 -9.61 5.44
CA VAL A 128 -31.09 -9.21 6.71
C VAL A 128 -32.28 -10.10 6.96
N THR A 129 -32.40 -10.64 8.17
CA THR A 129 -33.52 -11.48 8.60
C THR A 129 -34.19 -10.85 9.81
N ASP A 130 -35.52 -10.72 9.80
CA ASP A 130 -36.29 -10.21 10.94
C ASP A 130 -36.65 -11.30 11.97
N LYS A 131 -37.39 -10.93 13.04
CA LYS A 131 -37.83 -11.87 14.08
C LYS A 131 -38.80 -12.94 13.60
N HIS A 132 -39.49 -12.69 12.48
CA HIS A 132 -40.45 -13.59 11.86
C HIS A 132 -39.80 -14.44 10.76
N GLY A 133 -38.48 -14.37 10.60
CA GLY A 133 -37.73 -15.15 9.63
C GLY A 133 -37.77 -14.61 8.19
N ARG A 134 -38.44 -13.48 7.94
CA ARG A 134 -38.50 -12.84 6.62
C ARG A 134 -37.15 -12.21 6.28
N ARG A 135 -36.77 -12.25 5.00
CA ARG A 135 -35.42 -11.88 4.56
C ARG A 135 -35.43 -11.02 3.33
N ASP A 136 -34.44 -10.12 3.25
CA ASP A 136 -34.08 -9.40 2.04
C ASP A 136 -32.55 -9.35 1.90
N ARG A 137 -32.06 -9.06 0.69
CA ARG A 137 -30.63 -9.08 0.34
C ARG A 137 -30.19 -7.76 -0.25
N ALA A 138 -29.01 -7.32 0.16
CA ALA A 138 -28.34 -6.19 -0.45
C ALA A 138 -26.85 -6.47 -0.65
N ARG A 139 -26.14 -5.45 -1.12
CA ARG A 139 -24.71 -5.52 -1.44
C ARG A 139 -23.96 -4.47 -0.65
N VAL A 140 -22.83 -4.88 -0.09
CA VAL A 140 -21.78 -3.96 0.32
C VAL A 140 -20.79 -3.82 -0.84
N VAL A 141 -20.60 -2.60 -1.33
CA VAL A 141 -19.49 -2.26 -2.25
C VAL A 141 -18.27 -1.91 -1.42
N VAL A 142 -17.17 -2.63 -1.63
CA VAL A 142 -15.91 -2.44 -0.90
C VAL A 142 -14.89 -1.91 -1.89
N ASP A 143 -14.51 -0.64 -1.76
CA ASP A 143 -13.42 -0.03 -2.53
C ASP A 143 -12.11 -0.21 -1.73
N VAL A 144 -11.20 -1.07 -2.20
CA VAL A 144 -9.95 -1.40 -1.52
C VAL A 144 -8.80 -0.57 -2.08
N ARG A 145 -8.19 0.24 -1.23
CA ARG A 145 -6.96 1.00 -1.53
C ARG A 145 -5.71 0.17 -1.25
N PRO A 146 -4.57 0.42 -1.93
CA PRO A 146 -3.32 -0.27 -1.64
C PRO A 146 -2.89 -0.16 -0.18
N HIS A 147 -2.21 -1.20 0.31
CA HIS A 147 -1.57 -1.18 1.63
C HIS A 147 -0.57 -0.02 1.73
N LEU A 148 -0.42 0.58 2.91
CA LEU A 148 0.49 1.73 3.11
C LEU A 148 1.95 1.38 2.85
N LYS A 149 2.32 0.12 3.06
CA LYS A 149 3.64 -0.41 2.75
C LYS A 149 3.72 -1.07 1.37
N SER A 150 2.67 -1.02 0.54
CA SER A 150 2.75 -1.56 -0.82
C SER A 150 3.80 -0.82 -1.64
N LEU A 151 4.40 -1.50 -2.62
CA LEU A 151 5.37 -0.92 -3.54
C LEU A 151 4.83 0.37 -4.17
N VAL A 152 3.61 0.35 -4.74
CA VAL A 152 2.96 1.54 -5.30
C VAL A 152 2.87 2.68 -4.29
N ALA A 153 2.44 2.39 -3.05
CA ALA A 153 2.29 3.43 -2.03
C ALA A 153 3.63 4.02 -1.59
N ARG A 154 4.68 3.19 -1.51
CA ARG A 154 6.04 3.59 -1.13
C ARG A 154 6.72 4.37 -2.25
N THR A 155 6.65 3.89 -3.48
CA THR A 155 7.15 4.61 -4.67
C THR A 155 6.51 5.99 -4.76
N ARG A 156 5.18 6.12 -4.61
CA ARG A 156 4.50 7.44 -4.65
C ARG A 156 5.03 8.43 -3.63
N ARG A 157 5.51 7.97 -2.47
CA ARG A 157 6.03 8.81 -1.38
C ARG A 157 7.51 9.19 -1.51
N LEU A 158 8.25 8.64 -2.48
CA LEU A 158 9.62 9.10 -2.76
C LEU A 158 9.60 10.56 -3.21
N ASP A 159 10.49 11.38 -2.68
CA ASP A 159 10.58 12.79 -3.07
C ASP A 159 11.22 12.90 -4.45
N VAL A 160 10.69 13.82 -5.28
CA VAL A 160 11.20 14.04 -6.64
C VAL A 160 12.14 15.24 -6.63
N ALA A 161 13.37 15.06 -7.12
CA ALA A 161 14.35 16.13 -7.28
C ALA A 161 15.17 15.92 -8.56
N THR A 162 15.77 17.00 -9.09
CA THR A 162 16.70 16.89 -10.22
C THR A 162 18.03 16.35 -9.76
N GLU A 163 18.58 15.38 -10.50
CA GLU A 163 19.90 14.81 -10.27
C GLU A 163 21.02 15.84 -10.42
N ASN A 164 22.09 15.67 -9.66
CA ASN A 164 23.25 16.56 -9.70
C ASN A 164 24.58 15.84 -9.46
N ARG A 165 25.26 15.51 -10.55
CA ARG A 165 26.57 14.82 -10.54
C ARG A 165 27.76 15.70 -10.19
N THR A 166 27.55 17.01 -10.04
CA THR A 166 28.67 17.96 -9.87
C THR A 166 29.54 17.59 -8.67
N GLY A 167 30.84 17.43 -8.91
CA GLY A 167 31.83 17.12 -7.89
C GLY A 167 31.82 15.66 -7.41
N TYR A 168 31.08 14.77 -8.08
CA TYR A 168 31.16 13.35 -7.78
C TYR A 168 32.56 12.80 -8.01
N ASP A 169 33.09 12.15 -6.98
CA ASP A 169 34.25 11.29 -7.05
C ASP A 169 33.89 9.96 -6.38
N ARG A 170 34.11 8.84 -7.07
CA ARG A 170 33.86 7.50 -6.52
C ARG A 170 34.67 7.26 -5.25
N SER A 171 35.86 7.85 -5.13
CA SER A 171 36.72 7.73 -3.95
C SER A 171 36.09 8.32 -2.67
N ALA A 172 35.08 9.20 -2.81
CA ALA A 172 34.33 9.77 -1.69
C ALA A 172 33.47 8.73 -0.94
N TYR A 173 33.31 7.53 -1.49
CA TYR A 173 32.67 6.38 -0.88
C TYR A 173 33.73 5.35 -0.53
N LYS A 174 34.21 5.36 0.71
CA LYS A 174 35.10 4.30 1.19
C LYS A 174 34.32 2.97 1.24
N HIS A 175 34.79 1.96 0.52
CA HIS A 175 34.12 0.67 0.47
C HIS A 175 35.06 -0.52 0.37
N TRP A 176 34.42 -1.66 0.70
CA TRP A 176 34.97 -2.93 1.13
C TRP A 176 35.69 -2.82 2.47
N THR A 177 34.97 -2.31 3.46
CA THR A 177 35.41 -2.30 4.85
C THR A 177 35.09 -3.64 5.52
N ASP A 178 35.96 -4.05 6.44
CA ASP A 178 35.67 -5.05 7.45
C ASP A 178 35.14 -4.31 8.69
N ALA A 179 33.84 -4.43 8.96
CA ALA A 179 33.13 -3.60 9.93
C ALA A 179 33.13 -4.19 11.35
N ASP A 180 33.14 -5.51 11.45
CA ASP A 180 33.16 -6.29 12.69
C ASP A 180 34.53 -6.89 13.02
N SER A 181 35.54 -6.61 12.19
CA SER A 181 36.94 -7.00 12.38
C SER A 181 37.12 -8.51 12.42
N ASP A 182 36.31 -9.23 11.63
CA ASP A 182 36.34 -10.69 11.55
C ASP A 182 37.23 -11.22 10.42
N CYS A 183 37.88 -10.32 9.66
CA CYS A 183 38.70 -10.47 8.45
C CYS A 183 37.96 -10.40 7.10
N PHE A 184 36.64 -10.56 7.09
CA PHE A 184 35.85 -10.49 5.86
C PHE A 184 35.38 -9.06 5.61
N ASN A 185 35.89 -8.47 4.53
CA ASN A 185 35.35 -7.20 4.09
C ASN A 185 33.91 -7.38 3.55
N THR A 186 33.20 -6.27 3.42
CA THR A 186 31.81 -6.24 2.92
C THR A 186 31.60 -7.00 1.60
N ARG A 187 32.60 -7.04 0.69
CA ARG A 187 32.46 -7.85 -0.53
C ARG A 187 32.42 -9.34 -0.21
N ALA A 188 33.31 -9.80 0.67
CA ALA A 188 33.35 -11.19 1.08
C ALA A 188 32.06 -11.57 1.86
N GLU A 189 31.59 -10.69 2.74
CA GLU A 189 30.33 -10.85 3.46
C GLU A 189 29.16 -11.13 2.52
N VAL A 190 28.98 -10.32 1.47
CA VAL A 190 27.89 -10.52 0.50
C VAL A 190 28.07 -11.84 -0.27
N LEU A 191 29.31 -12.21 -0.64
CA LEU A 191 29.56 -13.48 -1.32
C LEU A 191 29.22 -14.68 -0.43
N LEU A 192 29.59 -14.63 0.85
CA LEU A 192 29.29 -15.68 1.84
C LEU A 192 27.79 -15.74 2.16
N ALA A 193 27.10 -14.61 2.21
CA ALA A 193 25.67 -14.56 2.45
C ALA A 193 24.84 -15.10 1.26
N GLU A 194 25.28 -14.85 0.02
CA GLU A 194 24.51 -15.19 -1.18
C GLU A 194 24.87 -16.55 -1.82
N THR A 195 25.95 -17.19 -1.38
CA THR A 195 26.31 -18.51 -1.93
C THR A 195 25.23 -19.54 -1.60
N ARG A 196 24.99 -20.45 -2.55
CA ARG A 196 24.01 -21.56 -2.45
C ARG A 196 24.66 -22.91 -2.17
N ALA A 197 25.97 -22.90 -1.96
CA ALA A 197 26.79 -24.05 -1.62
C ALA A 197 27.86 -23.59 -0.63
N GLU A 198 28.48 -24.54 0.06
CA GLU A 198 29.62 -24.25 0.93
C GLU A 198 30.70 -23.49 0.15
N ALA A 199 31.17 -22.40 0.73
CA ALA A 199 32.24 -21.57 0.17
C ALA A 199 33.56 -21.91 0.85
N THR A 200 34.65 -21.67 0.13
CA THR A 200 36.01 -21.73 0.70
C THR A 200 36.66 -20.35 0.60
N TRP A 201 37.63 -20.09 1.46
CA TRP A 201 38.43 -18.87 1.47
C TRP A 201 39.89 -19.20 1.81
N ASN A 202 40.80 -18.28 1.54
CA ASN A 202 42.20 -18.39 1.92
C ASN A 202 42.48 -17.69 3.25
N ASP A 203 43.73 -17.76 3.73
CA ASP A 203 44.16 -17.15 5.01
C ASP A 203 44.00 -15.62 5.05
N ASN A 204 43.82 -14.96 3.90
CA ASN A 204 43.54 -13.53 3.79
C ASN A 204 42.05 -13.23 3.66
N CYS A 205 41.19 -14.22 3.93
CA CYS A 205 39.73 -14.10 3.92
C CYS A 205 39.14 -13.72 2.56
N THR A 206 39.89 -14.02 1.50
CA THR A 206 39.41 -13.92 0.13
C THR A 206 38.66 -15.19 -0.23
N VAL A 207 37.35 -15.07 -0.47
CA VAL A 207 36.50 -16.15 -0.99
C VAL A 207 37.08 -16.71 -2.30
N GLN A 208 37.28 -18.03 -2.34
CA GLN A 208 37.88 -18.76 -3.45
C GLN A 208 36.83 -19.51 -4.27
N THR A 209 35.87 -20.16 -3.61
CA THR A 209 34.83 -20.96 -4.27
C THR A 209 33.48 -20.81 -3.59
N GLY A 210 32.41 -21.19 -4.28
CA GLY A 210 31.03 -21.17 -3.80
C GLY A 210 30.08 -21.50 -4.94
N LYS A 211 28.79 -21.15 -4.83
CA LYS A 211 27.84 -21.25 -5.94
C LYS A 211 26.87 -20.08 -5.94
N TRP A 212 27.06 -19.14 -6.86
CA TRP A 212 26.22 -17.95 -6.97
C TRP A 212 25.29 -18.01 -8.17
N ARG A 213 24.20 -17.26 -8.10
CA ARG A 213 23.27 -17.07 -9.22
C ARG A 213 22.82 -15.62 -9.31
N SER A 214 23.23 -14.95 -10.37
CA SER A 214 22.82 -13.58 -10.68
C SER A 214 21.34 -13.59 -10.99
N TYR A 215 20.55 -12.81 -10.25
CA TYR A 215 19.13 -12.69 -10.57
C TYR A 215 18.87 -11.74 -11.73
N TYR A 216 19.84 -10.90 -12.11
CA TYR A 216 19.74 -9.97 -13.23
C TYR A 216 19.57 -10.70 -14.57
N ASP A 217 20.36 -11.75 -14.79
CA ASP A 217 20.40 -12.50 -16.06
C ASP A 217 20.14 -14.01 -15.90
N GLY A 218 20.19 -14.53 -14.67
CA GLY A 218 19.93 -15.93 -14.33
C GLY A 218 21.16 -16.84 -14.44
N ARG A 219 22.34 -16.30 -14.75
CA ARG A 219 23.59 -17.07 -14.86
C ARG A 219 24.11 -17.50 -13.50
N THR A 220 24.84 -18.62 -13.48
CA THR A 220 25.46 -19.20 -12.29
C THR A 220 26.96 -19.34 -12.47
N THR A 221 27.72 -19.23 -11.39
CA THR A 221 29.16 -19.52 -11.37
C THR A 221 29.57 -20.16 -10.06
N THR A 222 30.74 -20.78 -10.04
CA THR A 222 31.47 -21.18 -8.83
C THR A 222 32.75 -20.36 -8.62
N ASN A 223 33.10 -19.49 -9.57
CA ASN A 223 34.24 -18.57 -9.48
C ASN A 223 33.74 -17.18 -9.01
N PRO A 224 34.14 -16.71 -7.82
CA PRO A 224 33.69 -15.41 -7.30
C PRO A 224 34.14 -14.22 -8.16
N SER A 225 35.17 -14.38 -9.00
CA SER A 225 35.67 -13.32 -9.89
C SER A 225 34.76 -13.05 -11.10
N ASP A 226 33.86 -13.98 -11.44
CA ASP A 226 32.88 -13.76 -12.51
C ASP A 226 31.74 -12.81 -12.08
N PHE A 227 31.66 -12.53 -10.77
CA PHE A 227 30.61 -11.75 -10.14
C PHE A 227 31.16 -10.51 -9.43
N ASP A 228 30.46 -9.40 -9.64
CA ASP A 228 30.66 -8.16 -8.89
C ASP A 228 29.64 -8.11 -7.74
N ILE A 229 29.98 -7.40 -6.66
CA ILE A 229 28.97 -6.92 -5.71
C ILE A 229 28.49 -5.57 -6.23
N ASP A 230 27.25 -5.54 -6.71
CA ASP A 230 26.60 -4.32 -7.18
C ASP A 230 26.01 -3.56 -5.98
N HIS A 231 26.23 -2.25 -5.94
CA HIS A 231 25.41 -1.35 -5.17
C HIS A 231 24.09 -1.20 -5.90
N LEU A 232 23.02 -1.80 -5.37
CA LEU A 232 21.75 -1.87 -6.08
C LEU A 232 21.33 -0.49 -6.62
N VAL A 233 21.39 0.52 -5.74
CA VAL A 233 21.46 1.94 -6.14
C VAL A 233 22.95 2.30 -6.29
N PRO A 234 23.46 2.60 -7.50
CA PRO A 234 24.87 2.91 -7.71
C PRO A 234 25.39 4.05 -6.84
N LEU A 235 26.69 4.07 -6.54
CA LEU A 235 27.31 5.15 -5.76
C LEU A 235 27.16 6.54 -6.40
N ALA A 236 27.24 6.59 -7.73
CA ALA A 236 27.03 7.81 -8.51
C ALA A 236 25.56 8.27 -8.44
N GLU A 237 24.63 7.34 -8.62
CA GLU A 237 23.20 7.60 -8.47
C GLU A 237 22.83 8.06 -7.04
N ASN A 238 23.46 7.46 -6.03
CA ASN A 238 23.32 7.90 -4.66
C ASN A 238 23.75 9.37 -4.49
N TRP A 239 24.87 9.76 -5.10
CA TRP A 239 25.36 11.14 -5.08
C TRP A 239 24.34 12.09 -5.70
N ASP A 240 23.84 11.73 -6.88
CA ASP A 240 22.85 12.49 -7.64
C ASP A 240 21.54 12.67 -6.88
N SER A 241 21.16 11.65 -6.11
CA SER A 241 19.93 11.58 -5.31
C SER A 241 20.04 12.13 -3.88
N GLY A 242 20.99 13.03 -3.63
CA GLY A 242 21.17 13.74 -2.36
C GLY A 242 22.28 13.20 -1.45
N GLY A 243 22.98 12.15 -1.86
CA GLY A 243 24.16 11.63 -1.17
C GLY A 243 25.37 12.57 -1.19
N ARG A 244 25.38 13.52 -2.12
CA ARG A 244 26.38 14.61 -2.21
C ARG A 244 26.55 15.36 -0.89
N ASP A 245 25.46 15.71 -0.22
CA ASP A 245 25.46 16.55 0.99
C ASP A 245 25.74 15.75 2.27
N TRP A 246 25.98 14.44 2.15
CA TRP A 246 26.28 13.60 3.30
C TRP A 246 27.71 13.80 3.80
N THR A 247 27.92 13.46 5.07
CA THR A 247 29.27 13.30 5.61
C THR A 247 29.95 12.08 4.97
N ALA A 248 31.28 12.07 4.95
CA ALA A 248 32.06 10.92 4.46
C ALA A 248 31.68 9.62 5.19
N ALA A 249 31.49 9.68 6.52
CA ALA A 249 31.07 8.53 7.33
C ALA A 249 29.70 7.97 6.90
N LYS A 250 28.75 8.81 6.48
CA LYS A 250 27.44 8.34 6.01
C LYS A 250 27.53 7.72 4.60
N ARG A 251 28.37 8.27 3.72
CA ARG A 251 28.68 7.63 2.42
C ARG A 251 29.36 6.28 2.58
N GLU A 252 30.29 6.15 3.53
CA GLU A 252 30.92 4.87 3.89
C GLU A 252 29.89 3.86 4.41
N ARG A 253 28.96 4.27 5.30
CA ARG A 253 27.88 3.38 5.74
C ARG A 253 26.97 2.93 4.58
N PHE A 254 26.62 3.83 3.66
CA PHE A 254 25.83 3.46 2.48
C PHE A 254 26.55 2.45 1.59
N ALA A 255 27.84 2.68 1.34
CA ALA A 255 28.62 1.84 0.45
C ALA A 255 28.91 0.44 1.04
N ASN A 256 28.72 0.27 2.36
CA ASN A 256 28.93 -0.98 3.08
C ASN A 256 27.65 -1.44 3.83
N ASP A 257 26.46 -1.08 3.34
CA ASP A 257 25.19 -1.37 4.01
C ASP A 257 24.84 -2.87 3.94
N LEU A 258 25.23 -3.61 4.97
CA LEU A 258 24.82 -5.01 5.21
C LEU A 258 23.57 -5.12 6.10
N GLY A 259 23.05 -4.00 6.61
CA GLY A 259 21.88 -3.99 7.48
C GLY A 259 20.55 -4.23 6.76
N ASP A 260 20.59 -4.32 5.43
CA ASP A 260 19.49 -4.71 4.56
C ASP A 260 20.05 -5.48 3.36
N ASP A 261 19.61 -6.72 3.16
CA ASP A 261 20.11 -7.65 2.12
C ASP A 261 19.85 -7.18 0.68
N ARG A 262 19.11 -6.08 0.51
CA ARG A 262 18.78 -5.50 -0.79
C ARG A 262 19.77 -4.43 -1.23
N SER A 263 20.61 -3.90 -0.34
CA SER A 263 21.52 -2.79 -0.66
C SER A 263 22.70 -3.21 -1.54
N LEU A 264 23.19 -4.43 -1.34
CA LEU A 264 24.33 -5.02 -2.06
C LEU A 264 23.94 -6.40 -2.60
N VAL A 265 24.29 -6.70 -3.85
CA VAL A 265 23.92 -7.97 -4.48
C VAL A 265 25.06 -8.57 -5.31
N ALA A 266 25.28 -9.87 -5.21
CA ALA A 266 26.22 -10.57 -6.10
C ALA A 266 25.55 -10.87 -7.46
N VAL A 267 26.06 -10.23 -8.51
CA VAL A 267 25.55 -10.35 -9.88
C VAL A 267 26.68 -10.57 -10.87
N THR A 268 26.36 -11.06 -12.06
CA THR A 268 27.36 -11.23 -13.12
C THR A 268 28.04 -9.91 -13.44
N ALA A 269 29.37 -9.91 -13.52
CA ALA A 269 30.15 -8.71 -13.81
C ALA A 269 29.70 -8.02 -15.11
N SER A 270 29.29 -8.80 -16.12
CA SER A 270 28.76 -8.26 -17.38
C SER A 270 27.45 -7.49 -17.21
N SER A 271 26.52 -7.99 -16.39
CA SER A 271 25.26 -7.29 -16.12
C SER A 271 25.49 -6.04 -15.29
N ASN A 272 26.35 -6.11 -14.26
CA ASN A 272 26.71 -4.96 -13.43
C ASN A 272 27.38 -3.84 -14.23
N ARG A 273 28.35 -4.18 -15.09
CA ARG A 273 29.02 -3.21 -15.96
C ARG A 273 28.10 -2.66 -17.05
N SER A 274 27.12 -3.45 -17.50
CA SER A 274 26.08 -2.96 -18.41
C SER A 274 25.15 -1.94 -17.73
N LYS A 275 24.82 -2.16 -16.44
CA LYS A 275 24.08 -1.21 -15.60
C LYS A 275 24.88 0.07 -15.38
N SER A 276 26.16 -0.03 -15.06
CA SER A 276 27.01 1.12 -14.70
C SER A 276 26.40 1.87 -13.51
N ASP A 277 26.14 3.16 -13.68
CA ASP A 277 25.59 4.11 -12.73
C ASP A 277 24.15 4.50 -13.07
N ARG A 278 23.52 3.79 -14.00
CA ARG A 278 22.18 4.08 -14.52
C ARG A 278 21.09 3.73 -13.53
N ASP A 279 20.06 4.55 -13.55
CA ASP A 279 18.83 4.36 -12.81
C ASP A 279 17.87 3.35 -13.52
N PRO A 280 16.72 3.01 -12.91
CA PRO A 280 15.68 2.18 -13.54
C PRO A 280 15.08 2.71 -14.84
N ALA A 281 15.13 4.03 -15.11
CA ALA A 281 14.63 4.58 -16.36
C ALA A 281 15.59 4.28 -17.53
N GLU A 282 16.88 4.22 -17.24
CA GLU A 282 17.94 3.99 -18.23
C GLU A 282 18.40 2.54 -18.33
N TRP A 283 18.29 1.76 -17.25
CA TRP A 283 18.68 0.35 -17.23
C TRP A 283 17.76 -0.50 -16.35
N MET A 284 17.40 -1.67 -16.85
CA MET A 284 16.63 -2.67 -16.12
C MET A 284 17.22 -4.06 -16.38
N PRO A 285 17.21 -4.96 -15.37
CA PRO A 285 17.68 -6.32 -15.57
C PRO A 285 16.77 -7.07 -16.56
N ALA A 286 17.38 -8.03 -17.29
CA ALA A 286 16.65 -8.88 -18.24
C ALA A 286 15.60 -9.75 -17.54
N ARG A 287 15.83 -10.09 -16.27
CA ARG A 287 14.94 -10.92 -15.44
C ARG A 287 14.57 -10.21 -14.15
N ALA A 288 13.55 -10.73 -13.46
CA ALA A 288 13.19 -10.35 -12.10
C ALA A 288 12.93 -8.84 -11.88
N LYS A 289 12.39 -8.13 -12.87
CA LYS A 289 12.11 -6.68 -12.81
C LYS A 289 11.30 -6.24 -11.60
N CYS A 290 10.30 -7.03 -11.18
CA CYS A 290 9.55 -6.75 -9.96
C CYS A 290 10.39 -6.83 -8.68
N ARG A 291 11.36 -7.77 -8.61
CA ARG A 291 12.31 -7.85 -7.50
C ARG A 291 13.15 -6.59 -7.49
N TYR A 292 13.81 -6.30 -8.60
CA TYR A 292 14.68 -5.13 -8.76
C TYR A 292 14.00 -3.81 -8.35
N VAL A 293 12.81 -3.51 -8.87
CA VAL A 293 12.08 -2.28 -8.52
C VAL A 293 11.65 -2.25 -7.04
N THR A 294 11.31 -3.41 -6.46
CA THR A 294 10.97 -3.50 -5.04
C THR A 294 12.18 -3.17 -4.17
N GLU A 295 13.33 -3.76 -4.50
CA GLU A 295 14.59 -3.57 -3.78
C GLU A 295 15.12 -2.15 -3.96
N TRP A 296 15.05 -1.60 -5.18
CA TRP A 296 15.46 -0.23 -5.49
C TRP A 296 14.68 0.79 -4.65
N VAL A 297 13.35 0.66 -4.61
CA VAL A 297 12.49 1.51 -3.77
C VAL A 297 12.80 1.30 -2.28
N ALA A 298 13.14 0.08 -1.86
CA ALA A 298 13.52 -0.19 -0.47
C ALA A 298 14.80 0.58 -0.10
N VAL A 299 15.84 0.54 -0.93
CA VAL A 299 17.11 1.26 -0.70
C VAL A 299 16.89 2.77 -0.71
N LYS A 300 16.15 3.31 -1.69
CA LYS A 300 15.80 4.74 -1.73
C LYS A 300 15.05 5.18 -0.46
N VAL A 301 14.09 4.37 0.02
CA VAL A 301 13.38 4.63 1.29
C VAL A 301 14.32 4.52 2.49
N ARG A 302 15.14 3.47 2.59
CA ARG A 302 16.07 3.25 3.70
C ARG A 302 16.96 4.46 3.94
N TRP A 303 17.54 4.98 2.86
CA TRP A 303 18.54 6.03 2.90
C TRP A 303 17.98 7.45 2.72
N GLY A 304 16.68 7.58 2.40
CA GLY A 304 16.04 8.88 2.19
C GLY A 304 16.55 9.61 0.97
N LEU A 305 16.82 8.85 -0.08
CA LEU A 305 17.24 9.36 -1.37
C LEU A 305 16.04 9.87 -2.16
N THR A 306 16.26 10.91 -2.94
CA THR A 306 15.28 11.38 -3.92
C THR A 306 15.28 10.47 -5.14
N VAL A 307 14.31 10.69 -6.02
CA VAL A 307 14.29 10.13 -7.36
C VAL A 307 14.09 11.23 -8.38
N ASP A 308 14.60 11.04 -9.58
CA ASP A 308 14.30 11.95 -10.67
C ASP A 308 12.88 11.69 -11.24
N ARG A 309 12.41 12.50 -12.20
CA ARG A 309 11.07 12.31 -12.77
C ARG A 309 10.96 11.06 -13.64
N ALA A 310 11.94 10.78 -14.49
CA ALA A 310 11.94 9.61 -15.37
C ALA A 310 12.05 8.32 -14.55
N GLU A 311 12.91 8.32 -13.53
CA GLU A 311 13.05 7.28 -12.53
C GLU A 311 11.70 7.01 -11.85
N LYS A 312 11.07 8.05 -11.32
CA LYS A 312 9.78 7.98 -10.61
C LYS A 312 8.70 7.36 -11.47
N ASP A 313 8.57 7.82 -12.70
CA ASP A 313 7.55 7.35 -13.64
C ASP A 313 7.77 5.87 -14.00
N THR A 314 9.02 5.47 -14.22
CA THR A 314 9.39 4.09 -14.49
C THR A 314 9.10 3.19 -13.29
N LEU A 315 9.49 3.59 -12.08
CA LEU A 315 9.21 2.87 -10.85
C LEU A 315 7.70 2.71 -10.63
N LEU A 316 6.89 3.74 -10.90
CA LEU A 316 5.43 3.68 -10.77
C LEU A 316 4.79 2.74 -11.79
N ALA A 317 5.27 2.74 -13.04
CA ALA A 317 4.79 1.84 -14.07
C ALA A 317 5.01 0.37 -13.69
N TYR A 318 6.23 0.03 -13.23
CA TYR A 318 6.51 -1.31 -12.73
C TYR A 318 5.74 -1.63 -11.44
N ALA A 319 5.67 -0.70 -10.49
CA ALA A 319 4.95 -0.90 -9.24
C ALA A 319 3.47 -1.28 -9.46
N ALA A 320 2.83 -0.69 -10.47
CA ALA A 320 1.45 -1.01 -10.82
C ALA A 320 1.27 -2.48 -11.26
N SER A 321 2.23 -3.03 -12.03
CA SER A 321 2.23 -4.44 -12.45
C SER A 321 2.75 -5.40 -11.36
N CYS A 322 3.56 -4.91 -10.42
CA CYS A 322 4.12 -5.64 -9.29
C CYS A 322 3.36 -5.40 -7.98
N SER A 323 2.06 -5.07 -8.06
CA SER A 323 1.24 -4.48 -6.98
C SER A 323 1.06 -5.32 -5.71
N HIS A 324 1.41 -6.60 -5.74
CA HIS A 324 1.38 -7.49 -4.59
C HIS A 324 2.62 -7.39 -3.67
N ARG A 325 3.61 -6.55 -4.03
CA ARG A 325 4.85 -6.40 -3.27
C ARG A 325 4.69 -5.38 -2.14
N ILE A 326 5.25 -5.74 -0.99
CA ILE A 326 5.36 -4.87 0.19
C ILE A 326 6.82 -4.42 0.31
N VAL A 327 7.02 -3.14 0.56
CA VAL A 327 8.31 -2.55 0.92
C VAL A 327 8.25 -2.14 2.38
N GLU A 328 8.80 -3.03 3.19
CA GLU A 328 9.11 -2.82 4.61
C GLU A 328 10.62 -2.76 4.76
N VAL A 329 11.09 -1.67 5.36
CA VAL A 329 12.50 -1.34 5.50
C VAL A 329 12.64 -0.33 6.62
N ASP A 330 13.67 -0.51 7.44
CA ASP A 330 14.06 0.45 8.46
C ASP A 330 14.93 1.55 7.85
N ARG A 331 14.79 2.78 8.37
CA ARG A 331 15.67 3.88 7.96
C ARG A 331 17.09 3.57 8.44
N ALA A 332 18.06 3.81 7.56
CA ALA A 332 19.46 3.78 7.96
C ALA A 332 19.74 4.95 8.93
N SER A 333 20.50 4.68 9.98
CA SER A 333 20.93 5.64 11.00
C SER A 333 22.21 6.38 10.63
#